data_AF-A0AA43HXY0-F1
#
_entry.id   AF-A0AA43HXY0-F1
#
_cell.length_a   1.000
_cell.length_b   1.000
_cell.length_c   1.000
_cell.angle_alpha   90.00
_cell.angle_beta   90.00
_cell.angle_gamma   90.00
#
_symmetry.space_group_name_H-M   'P 1'
#
loop_
_entity.id
_entity.type
_entity.pdbx_description
1 polymer ?
#
loop_
_entity_poly.entity_id
_entity_poly.type
_entity_poly.pdbx_seq_one_letter_code
_entity_poly.pdbx_strand_id
1 'polypeptide(L)'
;MTTKIERFNKWWLMLLLVLAPMLQAQVTVGGNTPPQEFSILEVLSNEKRGLRLPQLTAEQRQILEDSDAFKAEIDGKAKGLTIFNTTNHCMETWNGEQWISMCREEVCEPITDVRISGSTVICQGDASTITLTATTSGGSAVSYEWYKDNLLVSTTTENTYAVPAAINSTAGIHIYAVKAINECSTWTSMATYVAVNALPSAPSVTASVQAVANTSFTLLATPPTGCEIVWYTEATGGTAVATGNSYTVTGGLAAGTYYYYAESRNTSSGCTSSTRSMVTVSMPVFSPIYNVDSGTTSLNTSGIFINGTEDNKTRGTGVSHPTRVAGVFRYTGGDGRAFSAVSTTVNGITVTIPAGTLANGEGRLSVRVSGSPARTMAGKAFDIPVTVIGQQLYVRVSVGCGAYTSEIRTIPSTGGDPAWLQFQCYNLGANMTVSPLVANAALIGSYYAWGRKTVTYEKYHTANKAGWGDGKDYTLDQIWNNSLNPPKGPNDPCPSGWKIPSASQIRSLFTLDNISSNEPAKATSNKWTKVGTIELNSVSGYRVGSALFFPNSGYLFNANYPQAAGVDLHTSTASSSTGGHWWLVGTNDKVYYLNNSGNNGMHRPIRCVAE
;
A
#
# COMPACT_ATOMS: atom_id res chain seq x y z
N MET A 1 2.70 92.42 -89.09
CA MET A 1 2.92 93.15 -87.82
C MET A 1 4.08 92.45 -87.10
N THR A 2 5.34 92.88 -87.33
CA THR A 2 6.21 93.70 -86.42
C THR A 2 6.46 92.99 -85.09
N THR A 3 7.64 92.53 -84.65
CA THR A 3 9.08 92.95 -84.72
C THR A 3 9.95 91.72 -84.35
N LYS A 4 11.08 91.33 -84.99
CA LYS A 4 12.48 91.86 -85.00
C LYS A 4 13.04 92.26 -83.61
N ILE A 5 14.26 91.81 -83.28
CA ILE A 5 15.38 92.50 -82.55
C ILE A 5 16.18 91.48 -81.70
N GLU A 6 17.33 90.97 -82.17
CA GLU A 6 18.74 91.42 -81.99
C GLU A 6 19.43 90.68 -80.82
N ARG A 7 20.44 89.83 -81.10
CA ARG A 7 21.89 90.13 -81.27
C ARG A 7 22.54 90.68 -79.99
N PHE A 8 23.59 90.00 -79.51
CA PHE A 8 24.90 90.49 -79.04
C PHE A 8 25.60 89.30 -78.34
N ASN A 9 26.88 88.96 -78.51
CA ASN A 9 27.96 89.50 -79.31
C ASN A 9 29.03 88.40 -79.43
N LYS A 10 29.56 88.20 -80.64
CA LYS A 10 30.83 87.48 -80.87
C LYS A 10 31.93 88.28 -80.15
N TRP A 11 32.97 87.59 -79.65
CA TRP A 11 34.35 88.08 -79.35
C TRP A 11 35.05 87.33 -78.19
N TRP A 12 34.66 86.09 -77.86
CA TRP A 12 35.49 85.16 -77.07
C TRP A 12 35.63 83.78 -77.75
N LEU A 13 35.75 83.80 -79.09
CA LEU A 13 36.30 82.68 -79.85
C LEU A 13 37.83 82.80 -79.81
N MET A 14 38.50 81.76 -79.32
CA MET A 14 39.96 81.58 -79.19
C MET A 14 40.62 82.07 -77.89
N LEU A 15 40.25 81.44 -76.76
CA LEU A 15 41.25 80.85 -75.87
C LEU A 15 40.56 79.80 -74.96
N LEU A 16 41.06 78.56 -74.98
CA LEU A 16 40.58 77.31 -74.34
C LEU A 16 39.44 76.59 -75.09
N LEU A 17 39.57 75.47 -75.82
CA LEU A 17 40.66 74.52 -76.07
C LEU A 17 41.51 74.20 -74.84
N VAL A 18 40.91 73.56 -73.84
CA VAL A 18 41.41 72.35 -73.16
C VAL A 18 40.36 71.96 -72.11
N LEU A 19 39.57 70.92 -72.43
CA LEU A 19 38.98 69.89 -71.55
C LEU A 19 37.73 69.30 -72.25
N ALA A 20 37.97 68.32 -73.12
CA ALA A 20 36.93 67.39 -73.54
C ALA A 20 36.57 66.46 -72.35
N PRO A 21 35.36 65.89 -72.31
CA PRO A 21 35.14 64.70 -73.13
C PRO A 21 33.84 64.72 -73.94
N MET A 22 33.99 64.28 -75.20
CA MET A 22 33.16 63.28 -75.86
C MET A 22 31.72 63.11 -75.39
N LEU A 23 30.77 63.62 -76.17
CA LEU A 23 29.48 62.96 -76.36
C LEU A 23 29.52 62.29 -77.74
N GLN A 24 30.06 61.06 -77.77
CA GLN A 24 29.85 60.14 -78.87
C GLN A 24 28.46 59.53 -78.71
N ALA A 25 27.50 59.94 -79.52
CA ALA A 25 26.37 59.06 -79.83
C ALA A 25 26.80 58.19 -81.01
N GLN A 26 27.34 57.01 -80.71
CA GLN A 26 27.62 55.99 -81.71
C GLN A 26 26.33 55.19 -81.95
N VAL A 27 25.74 55.31 -83.14
CA VAL A 27 24.90 54.25 -83.70
C VAL A 27 25.76 53.53 -84.73
N THR A 28 26.06 52.27 -84.47
CA THR A 28 26.57 51.37 -85.52
C THR A 28 25.79 50.08 -85.39
N VAL A 29 25.01 49.77 -86.43
CA VAL A 29 24.19 48.56 -86.55
C VAL A 29 24.61 47.82 -87.82
N GLY A 30 25.04 46.57 -87.65
CA GLY A 30 25.07 45.49 -88.66
C GLY A 30 26.20 45.51 -89.69
N GLY A 31 26.89 44.37 -89.89
CA GLY A 31 27.96 44.19 -90.88
C GLY A 31 27.50 44.27 -92.34
N ASN A 32 28.42 44.15 -93.31
CA ASN A 32 28.16 44.28 -94.76
C ASN A 32 27.28 43.17 -95.39
N THR A 33 26.47 42.47 -94.59
CA THR A 33 25.52 41.46 -95.04
C THR A 33 24.09 42.00 -94.88
N PRO A 34 23.22 41.82 -95.88
CA PRO A 34 21.79 42.12 -95.73
C PRO A 34 21.22 41.39 -94.50
N PRO A 35 20.26 41.99 -93.77
CA PRO A 35 19.50 41.28 -92.75
C PRO A 35 18.89 40.00 -93.32
N GLN A 36 18.76 38.95 -92.52
CA GLN A 36 18.06 37.73 -92.94
C GLN A 36 16.62 38.06 -93.37
N GLU A 37 16.06 37.28 -94.30
CA GLU A 37 14.71 37.53 -94.85
C GLU A 37 13.59 37.54 -93.78
N PHE A 38 13.85 36.96 -92.62
CA PHE A 38 12.94 36.91 -91.48
C PHE A 38 13.18 38.01 -90.42
N SER A 39 14.18 38.87 -90.60
CA SER A 39 14.58 39.88 -89.61
C SER A 39 14.54 41.29 -90.19
N ILE A 40 13.68 42.16 -89.64
CA ILE A 40 13.63 43.58 -90.03
C ILE A 40 14.75 44.42 -89.37
N LEU A 41 15.36 43.90 -88.31
CA LEU A 41 16.49 44.50 -87.61
C LEU A 41 17.38 43.38 -87.04
N GLU A 42 18.65 43.37 -87.42
CA GLU A 42 19.66 42.48 -86.84
C GLU A 42 20.76 43.28 -86.15
N VAL A 43 20.94 43.05 -84.85
CA VAL A 43 22.04 43.63 -84.08
C VAL A 43 23.15 42.58 -84.02
N LEU A 44 24.07 42.65 -84.98
CA LEU A 44 25.25 41.80 -85.02
C LEU A 44 26.33 42.38 -84.10
N SER A 45 26.72 41.63 -83.06
CA SER A 45 27.79 42.03 -82.15
C SER A 45 29.16 41.93 -82.83
N ASN A 46 30.08 42.84 -82.49
CA ASN A 46 31.49 42.72 -82.87
C ASN A 46 32.29 41.82 -81.89
N GLU A 47 31.60 40.95 -81.16
CA GLU A 47 32.10 40.05 -80.10
C GLU A 47 32.73 40.75 -78.88
N LYS A 48 32.78 42.09 -78.85
CA LYS A 48 33.46 42.87 -77.79
C LYS A 48 32.52 43.77 -76.97
N ARG A 49 31.28 43.95 -77.42
CA ARG A 49 30.27 44.83 -76.79
C ARG A 49 28.86 44.21 -76.94
N GLY A 50 27.97 44.50 -75.99
CA GLY A 50 26.58 44.00 -75.97
C GLY A 50 25.52 45.10 -76.14
N LEU A 51 24.27 44.69 -76.32
CA LEU A 51 23.10 45.58 -76.28
C LEU A 51 22.73 45.86 -74.82
N ARG A 52 22.66 47.13 -74.43
CA ARG A 52 22.17 47.54 -73.11
C ARG A 52 20.74 48.04 -73.24
N LEU A 53 19.79 47.31 -72.68
CA LEU A 53 18.38 47.68 -72.64
C LEU A 53 18.11 48.83 -71.66
N PRO A 54 16.97 49.55 -71.79
CA PRO A 54 16.50 50.47 -70.77
C PRO A 54 16.41 49.78 -69.40
N GLN A 55 17.01 50.38 -68.39
CA GLN A 55 17.10 49.83 -67.03
C GLN A 55 16.07 50.53 -66.13
N LEU A 56 15.10 49.79 -65.64
CA LEU A 56 14.02 50.29 -64.78
C LEU A 56 13.91 49.41 -63.54
N THR A 57 13.61 49.97 -62.37
CA THR A 57 13.16 49.16 -61.23
C THR A 57 11.73 48.64 -61.46
N ALA A 58 11.28 47.67 -60.66
CA ALA A 58 9.90 47.19 -60.71
C ALA A 58 8.88 48.33 -60.53
N GLU A 59 9.18 49.29 -59.65
CA GLU A 59 8.36 50.48 -59.45
C GLU A 59 8.37 51.42 -60.65
N GLN A 60 9.54 51.68 -61.25
CA GLN A 60 9.64 52.55 -62.43
C GLN A 60 8.95 51.94 -63.66
N ARG A 61 9.03 50.61 -63.82
CA ARG A 61 8.27 49.85 -64.83
C ARG A 61 6.77 49.99 -64.59
N GLN A 62 6.31 49.89 -63.34
CA GLN A 62 4.90 50.05 -63.00
C GLN A 62 4.41 51.47 -63.33
N ILE A 63 5.20 52.50 -63.01
CA ILE A 63 4.89 53.89 -63.38
C ILE A 63 4.78 54.06 -64.90
N LEU A 64 5.65 53.41 -65.68
CA LEU A 64 5.60 53.41 -67.14
C LEU A 64 4.28 52.80 -67.63
N GLU A 65 3.94 51.61 -67.13
CA GLU A 65 2.69 50.89 -67.44
C GLU A 65 1.45 51.71 -67.08
N ASP A 66 1.51 52.46 -65.98
CA ASP A 66 0.40 53.26 -65.50
C ASP A 66 0.17 54.57 -66.25
N SER A 67 1.13 54.99 -67.09
CA SER A 67 1.04 56.23 -67.86
C SER A 67 -0.04 56.18 -68.96
N ASP A 68 -0.74 57.30 -69.18
CA ASP A 68 -1.78 57.42 -70.23
C ASP A 68 -1.21 57.12 -71.63
N ALA A 69 0.05 57.47 -71.87
CA ALA A 69 0.75 57.22 -73.13
C ALA A 69 1.00 55.73 -73.39
N PHE A 70 1.34 54.97 -72.35
CA PHE A 70 1.51 53.52 -72.46
C PHE A 70 0.15 52.84 -72.61
N LYS A 71 -0.84 53.22 -71.79
CA LYS A 71 -2.21 52.69 -71.82
C LYS A 71 -2.92 52.87 -73.17
N ALA A 72 -2.67 54.00 -73.85
CA ALA A 72 -3.21 54.26 -75.18
C ALA A 72 -2.65 53.34 -76.28
N GLU A 73 -1.51 52.68 -76.04
CA GLU A 73 -0.75 51.90 -77.05
C GLU A 73 -0.44 50.46 -76.57
N ILE A 74 -1.18 49.95 -75.57
CA ILE A 74 -0.95 48.63 -74.94
C ILE A 74 -0.83 47.49 -75.96
N ASP A 75 -1.69 47.48 -76.98
CA ASP A 75 -1.69 46.51 -78.10
C ASP A 75 -1.01 47.03 -79.37
N GLY A 76 -0.59 48.30 -79.35
CA GLY A 76 0.11 48.97 -80.44
C GLY A 76 1.61 48.96 -80.19
N LYS A 77 2.20 50.16 -80.01
CA LYS A 77 3.65 50.32 -79.87
C LYS A 77 4.24 49.76 -78.58
N ALA A 78 3.44 49.54 -77.53
CA ALA A 78 3.92 48.97 -76.28
C ALA A 78 4.15 47.46 -76.37
N LYS A 79 3.44 46.76 -77.27
CA LYS A 79 3.57 45.32 -77.47
C LYS A 79 4.95 44.98 -78.05
N GLY A 80 5.71 44.15 -77.34
CA GLY A 80 7.11 43.84 -77.63
C GLY A 80 8.12 44.78 -76.97
N LEU A 81 7.68 45.76 -76.16
CA LEU A 81 8.60 46.61 -75.41
C LEU A 81 9.42 45.75 -74.45
N THR A 82 10.74 45.84 -74.56
CA THR A 82 11.68 45.04 -73.77
C THR A 82 12.55 45.94 -72.88
N ILE A 83 12.62 45.63 -71.59
CA ILE A 83 13.41 46.35 -70.59
C ILE A 83 14.33 45.39 -69.84
N PHE A 84 15.29 45.93 -69.10
CA PHE A 84 15.97 45.20 -68.04
C PHE A 84 15.49 45.73 -66.68
N ASN A 85 14.71 44.91 -65.97
CA ASN A 85 14.25 45.20 -64.63
C ASN A 85 15.42 45.06 -63.63
N THR A 86 15.87 46.16 -63.06
CA THR A 86 17.00 46.20 -62.13
C THR A 86 16.65 45.76 -60.71
N THR A 87 15.36 45.68 -60.36
CA THR A 87 14.91 45.09 -59.10
C THR A 87 15.04 43.58 -59.14
N ASN A 88 14.62 42.96 -60.24
CA ASN A 88 14.61 41.51 -60.39
C ASN A 88 15.87 41.00 -61.11
N HIS A 89 16.72 41.89 -61.61
CA HIS A 89 17.89 41.63 -62.46
C HIS A 89 17.58 40.86 -63.74
N CYS A 90 16.45 41.17 -64.38
CA CYS A 90 15.86 40.36 -65.43
C CYS A 90 15.46 41.16 -66.66
N MET A 91 15.55 40.53 -67.84
CA MET A 91 14.94 41.07 -69.05
C MET A 91 13.43 40.80 -69.00
N GLU A 92 12.62 41.82 -69.22
CA GLU A 92 11.15 41.71 -69.22
C GLU A 92 10.59 42.28 -70.52
N THR A 93 9.58 41.62 -71.11
CA THR A 93 8.92 42.03 -72.35
C THR A 93 7.41 42.16 -72.17
N TRP A 94 6.81 43.27 -72.59
CA TRP A 94 5.36 43.44 -72.60
C TRP A 94 4.72 42.68 -73.77
N ASN A 95 3.76 41.79 -73.51
CA ASN A 95 3.12 40.99 -74.55
C ASN A 95 1.77 41.55 -75.06
N GLY A 96 1.33 42.70 -74.54
CA GLY A 96 0.00 43.28 -74.80
C GLY A 96 -0.96 43.17 -73.61
N GLU A 97 -0.68 42.29 -72.64
CA GLU A 97 -1.54 42.08 -71.47
C GLU A 97 -0.77 42.20 -70.16
N GLN A 98 0.47 41.71 -70.13
CA GLN A 98 1.33 41.71 -68.95
C GLN A 98 2.82 41.73 -69.33
N TRP A 99 3.67 42.07 -68.37
CA TRP A 99 5.12 41.93 -68.50
C TRP A 99 5.53 40.47 -68.30
N ILE A 100 6.21 39.91 -69.30
CA ILE A 100 6.77 38.56 -69.26
C ILE A 100 8.25 38.66 -68.90
N SER A 101 8.64 38.08 -67.77
CA SER A 101 10.05 37.96 -67.40
C SER A 101 10.72 36.84 -68.20
N MET A 102 11.85 37.16 -68.82
CA MET A 102 12.68 36.21 -69.56
C MET A 102 13.78 35.59 -68.69
N CYS A 103 13.85 35.97 -67.41
CA CYS A 103 14.50 35.12 -66.43
C CYS A 103 13.60 33.91 -66.20
N ARG A 104 14.19 32.73 -66.37
CA ARG A 104 13.55 31.46 -66.04
C ARG A 104 13.05 31.54 -64.58
N GLU A 105 11.76 31.29 -64.35
CA GLU A 105 11.26 30.88 -63.03
C GLU A 105 12.22 29.83 -62.46
N GLU A 106 12.55 29.91 -61.17
CA GLU A 106 13.54 29.09 -60.46
C GLU A 106 13.94 27.82 -61.23
N VAL A 107 15.19 27.73 -61.68
CA VAL A 107 15.71 26.46 -62.18
C VAL A 107 15.59 25.49 -61.02
N CYS A 108 14.58 24.62 -61.03
CA CYS A 108 14.41 23.72 -59.91
C CYS A 108 15.66 22.83 -59.86
N GLU A 109 16.30 22.80 -58.69
CA GLU A 109 17.51 22.01 -58.52
C GLU A 109 17.10 20.53 -58.54
N PRO A 110 17.81 19.66 -59.28
CA PRO A 110 17.49 18.24 -59.27
C PRO A 110 17.76 17.66 -57.87
N ILE A 111 16.83 16.83 -57.39
CA ILE A 111 17.06 15.95 -56.23
C ILE A 111 18.18 14.97 -56.60
N THR A 112 19.20 14.87 -55.74
CA THR A 112 20.38 14.00 -55.94
C THR A 112 20.44 12.80 -54.99
N ASP A 113 19.74 12.88 -53.86
CA ASP A 113 19.56 11.78 -52.90
C ASP A 113 18.27 11.99 -52.11
N VAL A 114 17.70 10.89 -51.61
CA VAL A 114 16.65 10.92 -50.58
C VAL A 114 16.90 9.81 -49.57
N ARG A 115 16.86 10.19 -48.28
CA ARG A 115 17.06 9.28 -47.14
C ARG A 115 15.84 9.27 -46.25
N ILE A 116 15.59 8.13 -45.62
CA ILE A 116 14.54 7.98 -44.61
C ILE A 116 15.18 7.89 -43.22
N SER A 117 14.63 8.64 -42.26
CA SER A 117 14.96 8.53 -40.83
C SER A 117 13.71 8.26 -40.00
N GLY A 118 13.86 7.63 -38.82
CA GLY A 118 12.75 7.24 -37.93
C GLY A 118 13.17 6.18 -36.90
N SER A 119 12.41 6.03 -35.82
CA SER A 119 12.73 5.07 -34.73
C SER A 119 12.68 3.62 -35.19
N THR A 120 13.60 2.78 -34.68
CA THR A 120 13.90 1.44 -35.22
C THR A 120 13.63 0.27 -34.28
N VAL A 121 13.13 0.51 -33.06
CA VAL A 121 12.85 -0.56 -32.09
C VAL A 121 11.43 -0.45 -31.56
N ILE A 122 10.59 -1.40 -31.99
CA ILE A 122 9.18 -1.48 -31.61
C ILE A 122 8.90 -2.89 -31.16
N CYS A 123 8.05 -3.00 -30.15
CA CYS A 123 7.58 -4.27 -29.64
C CYS A 123 6.19 -4.58 -30.19
N GLN A 124 5.92 -5.85 -30.44
CA GLN A 124 4.59 -6.28 -30.84
C GLN A 124 3.54 -5.80 -29.82
N GLY A 125 2.46 -5.19 -30.29
CA GLY A 125 1.38 -4.62 -29.47
C GLY A 125 1.63 -3.21 -28.94
N ASP A 126 2.78 -2.59 -29.23
CA ASP A 126 3.05 -1.19 -28.86
C ASP A 126 2.03 -0.25 -29.54
N ALA A 127 1.50 0.71 -28.79
CA ALA A 127 0.55 1.70 -29.29
C ALA A 127 1.26 2.95 -29.88
N SER A 128 2.59 2.98 -29.84
CA SER A 128 3.40 4.08 -30.34
C SER A 128 3.26 4.23 -31.87
N THR A 129 3.02 5.47 -32.31
CA THR A 129 3.01 5.82 -33.73
C THR A 129 4.44 6.01 -34.22
N ILE A 130 4.79 5.36 -35.32
CA ILE A 130 6.07 5.55 -36.00
C ILE A 130 5.91 6.62 -37.06
N THR A 131 6.80 7.59 -37.07
CA THR A 131 6.89 8.56 -38.15
C THR A 131 8.20 8.36 -38.88
N LEU A 132 8.11 8.05 -40.18
CA LEU A 132 9.23 8.07 -41.10
C LEU A 132 9.34 9.47 -41.70
N THR A 133 10.56 10.00 -41.79
CA THR A 133 10.84 11.32 -42.34
C THR A 133 11.79 11.21 -43.52
N ALA A 134 11.38 11.73 -44.66
CA ALA A 134 12.19 11.84 -45.86
C ALA A 134 13.05 13.12 -45.82
N THR A 135 14.31 13.00 -46.18
CA THR A 135 15.25 14.12 -46.28
C THR A 135 15.93 14.06 -47.64
N THR A 136 15.77 15.12 -48.45
CA THR A 136 16.38 15.23 -49.79
C THR A 136 17.72 15.95 -49.73
N SER A 137 18.57 15.74 -50.73
CA SER A 137 19.83 16.47 -50.95
C SER A 137 19.90 17.01 -52.38
N GLY A 138 20.53 18.17 -52.56
CA GLY A 138 20.43 18.96 -53.81
C GLY A 138 19.11 19.74 -53.79
N GLY A 139 18.17 19.36 -54.66
CA GLY A 139 16.83 19.94 -54.70
C GLY A 139 15.90 19.62 -53.53
N SER A 140 14.88 20.47 -53.37
CA SER A 140 13.74 20.23 -52.50
C SER A 140 12.63 19.52 -53.26
N ALA A 141 12.05 18.48 -52.66
CA ALA A 141 10.88 17.81 -53.22
C ALA A 141 9.60 18.60 -52.92
N VAL A 142 8.66 18.57 -53.87
CA VAL A 142 7.33 19.16 -53.73
C VAL A 142 6.27 18.09 -53.46
N SER A 143 6.59 16.82 -53.69
CA SER A 143 5.74 15.68 -53.35
C SER A 143 6.54 14.41 -53.05
N TYR A 144 5.91 13.52 -52.30
CA TYR A 144 6.48 12.25 -51.83
C TYR A 144 5.49 11.11 -52.08
N GLU A 145 5.99 10.02 -52.66
CA GLU A 145 5.28 8.75 -52.79
C GLU A 145 5.92 7.73 -51.84
N TRP A 146 5.17 7.25 -50.86
CA TRP A 146 5.64 6.26 -49.89
C TRP A 146 5.23 4.86 -50.33
N TYR A 147 6.19 3.94 -50.26
CA TYR A 147 6.03 2.55 -50.67
C TYR A 147 6.27 1.63 -49.48
N LYS A 148 5.45 0.57 -49.37
CA LYS A 148 5.65 -0.55 -48.46
C LYS A 148 5.70 -1.84 -49.27
N ASP A 149 6.74 -2.64 -49.10
CA ASP A 149 6.92 -3.91 -49.84
C ASP A 149 6.71 -3.72 -51.36
N ASN A 150 7.27 -2.62 -51.90
CA ASN A 150 7.13 -2.15 -53.29
C ASN A 150 5.72 -1.73 -53.75
N LEU A 151 4.72 -1.72 -52.87
CA LEU A 151 3.38 -1.21 -53.15
C LEU A 151 3.26 0.25 -52.69
N LEU A 152 2.69 1.12 -53.54
CA LEU A 152 2.38 2.50 -53.17
C LEU A 152 1.33 2.52 -52.05
N VAL A 153 1.64 3.15 -50.92
CA VAL A 153 0.75 3.26 -49.76
C VAL A 153 0.28 4.67 -49.46
N SER A 154 0.99 5.69 -49.94
CA SER A 154 0.59 7.10 -49.77
C SER A 154 1.24 8.01 -50.81
N THR A 155 0.53 9.06 -51.20
CA THR A 155 1.04 10.19 -51.97
C THR A 155 0.69 11.47 -51.20
N THR A 156 1.69 12.30 -50.90
CA THR A 156 1.52 13.47 -50.03
C THR A 156 2.52 14.57 -50.40
N THR A 157 2.22 15.81 -50.01
CA THR A 157 3.18 16.94 -50.05
C THR A 157 4.05 17.00 -48.79
N GLU A 158 3.66 16.29 -47.73
CA GLU A 158 4.40 16.23 -46.48
C GLU A 158 5.60 15.29 -46.60
N ASN A 159 6.76 15.69 -46.06
CA ASN A 159 7.96 14.86 -46.06
C ASN A 159 7.95 13.75 -44.99
N THR A 160 6.80 13.49 -44.38
CA THR A 160 6.63 12.47 -43.33
C THR A 160 5.57 11.45 -43.69
N TYR A 161 5.71 10.25 -43.12
CA TYR A 161 4.73 9.18 -43.22
C TYR A 161 4.51 8.54 -41.85
N ALA A 162 3.28 8.63 -41.36
CA ALA A 162 2.84 7.93 -40.17
C ALA A 162 2.55 6.47 -40.53
N VAL A 163 3.37 5.56 -40.01
CA VAL A 163 3.20 4.13 -40.26
C VAL A 163 1.93 3.65 -39.55
N PRO A 164 1.01 2.95 -40.25
CA PRO A 164 -0.23 2.48 -39.64
C PRO A 164 0.03 1.54 -38.45
N ALA A 165 -0.58 1.82 -37.30
CA ALA A 165 -0.41 1.03 -36.07
C ALA A 165 -0.75 -0.47 -36.22
N ALA A 166 -1.50 -0.84 -37.26
CA ALA A 166 -1.81 -2.24 -37.58
C ALA A 166 -0.57 -3.13 -37.74
N ILE A 167 0.58 -2.57 -38.16
CA ILE A 167 1.83 -3.34 -38.29
C ILE A 167 2.33 -3.85 -36.93
N ASN A 168 1.97 -3.20 -35.83
CA ASN A 168 2.42 -3.57 -34.49
C ASN A 168 1.77 -4.87 -34.00
N SER A 169 0.73 -5.38 -34.67
CA SER A 169 0.02 -6.60 -34.25
C SER A 169 0.80 -7.90 -34.46
N THR A 170 1.77 -7.91 -35.38
CA THR A 170 2.54 -9.11 -35.76
C THR A 170 4.02 -8.79 -35.80
N ALA A 171 4.86 -9.63 -35.18
CA ALA A 171 6.30 -9.47 -35.26
C ALA A 171 6.83 -9.70 -36.69
N GLY A 172 7.81 -8.91 -37.10
CA GLY A 172 8.37 -8.98 -38.44
C GLY A 172 9.17 -7.76 -38.86
N ILE A 173 9.72 -7.81 -40.06
CA ILE A 173 10.42 -6.70 -40.71
C ILE A 173 9.49 -6.14 -41.78
N HIS A 174 9.24 -4.83 -41.74
CA HIS A 174 8.48 -4.10 -42.76
C HIS A 174 9.41 -3.18 -43.54
N ILE A 175 9.33 -3.26 -44.87
CA ILE A 175 10.26 -2.59 -45.76
C ILE A 175 9.58 -1.37 -46.37
N TYR A 176 10.18 -0.19 -46.18
CA TYR A 176 9.68 1.07 -46.72
C TYR A 176 10.67 1.72 -47.66
N ALA A 177 10.17 2.42 -48.67
CA ALA A 177 10.93 3.31 -49.53
C ALA A 177 10.11 4.57 -49.81
N VAL A 178 10.79 5.66 -50.16
CA VAL A 178 10.12 6.91 -50.55
C VAL A 178 10.68 7.38 -51.89
N LYS A 179 9.79 7.78 -52.79
CA LYS A 179 10.16 8.52 -53.99
C LYS A 179 9.86 10.00 -53.75
N ALA A 180 10.89 10.82 -53.83
CA ALA A 180 10.80 12.27 -53.74
C ALA A 180 10.79 12.88 -55.15
N ILE A 181 9.87 13.80 -55.39
CA ILE A 181 9.56 14.33 -56.73
C ILE A 181 9.58 15.86 -56.68
N ASN A 182 10.26 16.47 -57.64
CA ASN A 182 10.08 17.88 -58.00
C ASN A 182 9.95 18.02 -59.52
N GLU A 183 9.87 19.26 -60.00
CA GLU A 183 9.64 19.57 -61.42
C GLU A 183 10.77 19.09 -62.35
N CYS A 184 11.95 18.77 -61.81
CA CYS A 184 13.17 18.52 -62.58
C CYS A 184 13.71 17.10 -62.42
N SER A 185 13.43 16.43 -61.31
CA SER A 185 13.84 15.06 -61.12
C SER A 185 12.96 14.30 -60.12
N THR A 186 13.11 12.97 -60.17
CA THR A 186 12.55 12.06 -59.17
C THR A 186 13.67 11.18 -58.66
N TRP A 187 13.75 10.98 -57.34
CA TRP A 187 14.72 10.07 -56.73
C TRP A 187 14.00 9.10 -55.79
N THR A 188 14.40 7.84 -55.79
CA THR A 188 13.86 6.82 -54.86
C THR A 188 14.93 6.48 -53.84
N SER A 189 14.55 6.46 -52.56
CA SER A 189 15.47 6.13 -51.48
C SER A 189 15.91 4.67 -51.54
N MET A 190 17.03 4.36 -50.89
CA MET A 190 17.28 3.00 -50.45
C MET A 190 16.16 2.54 -49.49
N ALA A 191 15.94 1.22 -49.42
CA ALA A 191 14.97 0.65 -48.50
C ALA A 191 15.37 0.90 -47.03
N THR A 192 14.39 1.24 -46.20
CA THR A 192 14.51 1.30 -44.74
C THR A 192 13.67 0.21 -44.09
N TYR A 193 14.11 -0.25 -42.92
CA TYR A 193 13.48 -1.36 -42.20
C TYR A 193 12.85 -0.87 -40.91
N VAL A 194 11.58 -1.22 -40.73
CA VAL A 194 10.86 -1.07 -39.47
C VAL A 194 10.69 -2.47 -38.88
N ALA A 195 11.40 -2.75 -37.79
CA ALA A 195 11.35 -4.04 -37.11
C ALA A 195 10.36 -4.01 -35.94
N VAL A 196 9.36 -4.89 -36.00
CA VAL A 196 8.46 -5.19 -34.89
C VAL A 196 8.96 -6.47 -34.23
N ASN A 197 9.52 -6.34 -33.02
CA ASN A 197 10.11 -7.44 -32.28
C ASN A 197 9.02 -8.21 -31.53
N ALA A 198 9.07 -9.54 -31.61
CA ALA A 198 8.18 -10.39 -30.82
C ALA A 198 8.41 -10.15 -29.31
N LEU A 199 7.31 -10.16 -28.55
CA LEU A 199 7.39 -10.13 -27.10
C LEU A 199 7.99 -11.46 -26.60
N PRO A 200 8.90 -11.43 -25.61
CA PRO A 200 9.36 -12.66 -24.98
C PRO A 200 8.21 -13.34 -24.21
N SER A 201 8.29 -14.66 -24.04
CA SER A 201 7.37 -15.38 -23.15
C SER A 201 7.57 -14.93 -21.70
N ALA A 202 6.53 -15.08 -20.87
CA ALA A 202 6.66 -14.87 -19.43
C ALA A 202 7.75 -15.81 -18.84
N PRO A 203 8.50 -15.37 -17.82
CA PRO A 203 9.57 -16.19 -17.24
C PRO A 203 9.00 -17.38 -16.46
N SER A 204 9.79 -18.43 -16.27
CA SER A 204 9.42 -19.51 -15.35
C SER A 204 9.81 -19.12 -13.92
N VAL A 205 8.97 -19.40 -12.94
CA VAL A 205 9.21 -19.04 -11.53
C VAL A 205 8.92 -20.21 -10.60
N THR A 206 9.52 -20.21 -9.41
CA THR A 206 9.03 -21.03 -8.29
C THR A 206 7.71 -20.43 -7.81
N ALA A 207 6.59 -21.07 -8.15
CA ALA A 207 5.25 -20.50 -7.92
C ALA A 207 4.95 -20.15 -6.46
N SER A 208 5.52 -20.90 -5.51
CA SER A 208 5.32 -20.65 -4.08
C SER A 208 6.63 -20.73 -3.30
N VAL A 209 6.92 -19.67 -2.54
CA VAL A 209 8.06 -19.61 -1.62
C VAL A 209 7.53 -19.60 -0.19
N GLN A 210 7.97 -20.59 0.57
CA GLN A 210 7.67 -20.69 1.98
C GLN A 210 8.77 -19.99 2.77
N ALA A 211 8.41 -18.95 3.52
CA ALA A 211 9.38 -18.09 4.20
C ALA A 211 9.12 -18.01 5.71
N VAL A 212 10.14 -17.66 6.49
CA VAL A 212 10.04 -17.41 7.93
C VAL A 212 9.85 -15.92 8.15
N ALA A 213 8.88 -15.54 8.98
CA ALA A 213 8.58 -14.13 9.23
C ALA A 213 9.81 -13.39 9.77
N ASN A 214 9.97 -12.12 9.41
CA ASN A 214 11.06 -11.24 9.84
C ASN A 214 12.48 -11.76 9.50
N THR A 215 12.60 -12.65 8.51
CA THR A 215 13.89 -13.13 7.98
C THR A 215 13.96 -12.95 6.46
N SER A 216 15.17 -12.89 5.91
CA SER A 216 15.35 -12.82 4.46
C SER A 216 14.98 -14.13 3.76
N PHE A 217 14.47 -14.00 2.54
CA PHE A 217 14.19 -15.11 1.64
C PHE A 217 14.53 -14.71 0.21
N THR A 218 14.76 -15.69 -0.65
CA THR A 218 15.13 -15.48 -2.06
C THR A 218 14.05 -16.02 -2.97
N LEU A 219 13.67 -15.21 -3.96
CA LEU A 219 12.80 -15.57 -5.06
C LEU A 219 13.66 -15.93 -6.27
N LEU A 220 13.22 -16.91 -7.05
CA LEU A 220 13.94 -17.41 -8.20
C LEU A 220 13.06 -17.38 -9.45
N ALA A 221 13.64 -16.93 -10.55
CA ALA A 221 13.03 -16.92 -11.87
C ALA A 221 14.06 -17.34 -12.93
N THR A 222 13.59 -18.04 -13.95
CA THR A 222 14.38 -18.43 -15.12
C THR A 222 13.84 -17.68 -16.35
N PRO A 223 14.64 -16.77 -16.95
CA PRO A 223 14.23 -16.06 -18.14
C PRO A 223 14.24 -16.98 -19.37
N PRO A 224 13.42 -16.69 -20.39
CA PRO A 224 13.60 -17.24 -21.73
C PRO A 224 14.99 -16.88 -22.29
N THR A 225 15.46 -17.63 -23.28
CA THR A 225 16.75 -17.36 -23.93
C THR A 225 16.82 -15.92 -24.46
N GLY A 226 17.94 -15.24 -24.22
CA GLY A 226 18.16 -13.86 -24.65
C GLY A 226 17.41 -12.81 -23.83
N CYS A 227 16.83 -13.18 -22.69
CA CYS A 227 16.13 -12.26 -21.80
C CYS A 227 16.80 -12.16 -20.43
N GLU A 228 16.56 -11.05 -19.74
CA GLU A 228 16.81 -10.85 -18.32
C GLU A 228 15.49 -10.81 -17.54
N ILE A 229 15.57 -10.95 -16.22
CA ILE A 229 14.41 -10.82 -15.32
C ILE A 229 14.39 -9.43 -14.70
N VAL A 230 13.20 -8.82 -14.65
CA VAL A 230 12.91 -7.62 -13.88
C VAL A 230 11.81 -7.96 -12.86
N TRP A 231 12.04 -7.66 -11.58
CA TRP A 231 11.15 -7.99 -10.47
C TRP A 231 10.28 -6.80 -10.06
N TYR A 232 9.03 -7.09 -9.71
CA TYR A 232 8.03 -6.12 -9.28
C TYR A 232 7.20 -6.63 -8.10
N THR A 233 6.56 -5.72 -7.38
CA THR A 233 5.55 -6.01 -6.34
C THR A 233 4.11 -5.91 -6.85
N GLU A 234 3.92 -5.49 -8.11
CA GLU A 234 2.63 -5.29 -8.75
C GLU A 234 2.50 -6.15 -10.01
N ALA A 235 1.28 -6.62 -10.31
CA ALA A 235 1.02 -7.46 -11.47
C ALA A 235 1.21 -6.71 -12.82
N THR A 236 0.98 -5.40 -12.81
CA THR A 236 1.11 -4.49 -13.95
C THR A 236 1.60 -3.13 -13.47
N GLY A 237 2.44 -2.43 -14.25
CA GLY A 237 2.98 -1.14 -13.84
C GLY A 237 4.00 -1.26 -12.69
N GLY A 238 4.07 -0.24 -11.84
CA GLY A 238 4.97 -0.19 -10.69
C GLY A 238 6.45 0.02 -11.02
N THR A 239 7.24 0.27 -9.99
CA THR A 239 8.70 0.42 -10.08
C THR A 239 9.38 -0.94 -9.90
N ALA A 240 10.41 -1.21 -10.69
CA ALA A 240 11.22 -2.41 -10.53
C ALA A 240 11.91 -2.42 -9.17
N VAL A 241 11.82 -3.54 -8.45
CA VAL A 241 12.45 -3.71 -7.13
C VAL A 241 13.80 -4.42 -7.20
N ALA A 242 14.06 -5.16 -8.28
CA ALA A 242 15.34 -5.81 -8.56
C ALA A 242 15.43 -6.27 -10.03
N THR A 243 16.63 -6.63 -10.47
CA THR A 243 16.88 -7.34 -11.73
C THR A 243 17.74 -8.58 -11.50
N GLY A 244 17.65 -9.56 -12.41
CA GLY A 244 18.41 -10.80 -12.36
C GLY A 244 17.60 -12.02 -11.93
N ASN A 245 18.18 -13.21 -12.12
CA ASN A 245 17.50 -14.50 -11.94
C ASN A 245 17.08 -14.79 -10.49
N SER A 246 17.60 -14.02 -9.53
CA SER A 246 17.25 -14.12 -8.12
C SER A 246 16.99 -12.75 -7.51
N TYR A 247 15.98 -12.65 -6.65
CA TYR A 247 15.71 -11.47 -5.85
C TYR A 247 15.65 -11.84 -4.36
N THR A 248 16.55 -11.27 -3.56
CA THR A 248 16.57 -11.48 -2.10
C THR A 248 15.89 -10.32 -1.41
N VAL A 249 14.81 -10.62 -0.68
CA VAL A 249 14.09 -9.63 0.13
C VAL A 249 14.82 -9.46 1.46
N THR A 250 15.70 -8.45 1.53
CA THR A 250 16.48 -8.11 2.73
C THR A 250 15.65 -7.21 3.66
N GLY A 251 15.26 -7.72 4.82
CA GLY A 251 14.39 -7.05 5.78
C GLY A 251 13.31 -7.97 6.34
N GLY A 252 13.01 -9.04 5.60
CA GLY A 252 11.91 -9.95 5.93
C GLY A 252 10.55 -9.26 5.88
N LEU A 253 9.50 -10.05 6.03
CA LEU A 253 8.12 -9.56 6.09
C LEU A 253 7.45 -10.10 7.34
N ALA A 254 6.42 -9.42 7.81
CA ALA A 254 5.54 -9.98 8.84
C ALA A 254 4.88 -11.26 8.31
N ALA A 255 4.31 -12.06 9.21
CA ALA A 255 3.59 -13.25 8.78
C ALA A 255 2.37 -12.89 7.91
N GLY A 256 2.13 -13.65 6.85
CA GLY A 256 1.07 -13.40 5.90
C GLY A 256 1.38 -13.93 4.50
N THR A 257 0.59 -13.47 3.53
CA THR A 257 0.74 -13.81 2.12
C THR A 257 1.13 -12.55 1.34
N TYR A 258 2.17 -12.65 0.53
CA TYR A 258 2.70 -11.57 -0.30
C TYR A 258 2.88 -12.05 -1.74
N TYR A 259 2.86 -11.10 -2.69
CA TYR A 259 2.96 -11.39 -4.11
C TYR A 259 4.12 -10.62 -4.73
N TYR A 260 4.92 -11.31 -5.52
CA TYR A 260 5.97 -10.73 -6.34
C TYR A 260 5.79 -11.21 -7.78
N TYR A 261 6.30 -10.43 -8.72
CA TYR A 261 6.05 -10.67 -10.14
C TYR A 261 7.37 -10.56 -10.90
N ALA A 262 7.68 -11.57 -11.71
CA ALA A 262 8.84 -11.58 -12.58
C ALA A 262 8.41 -11.29 -14.02
N GLU A 263 9.07 -10.31 -14.64
CA GLU A 263 8.89 -9.93 -16.05
C GLU A 263 10.14 -10.32 -16.84
N SER A 264 9.96 -10.86 -18.04
CA SER A 264 11.08 -11.10 -18.95
C SER A 264 11.31 -9.86 -19.80
N ARG A 265 12.56 -9.43 -19.95
CA ARG A 265 12.95 -8.37 -20.86
C ARG A 265 14.00 -8.87 -21.83
N ASN A 266 13.73 -8.78 -23.13
CA ASN A 266 14.69 -9.14 -24.16
C ASN A 266 15.89 -8.17 -24.12
N THR A 267 17.11 -8.69 -24.04
CA THR A 267 18.31 -7.85 -23.86
C THR A 267 18.76 -7.15 -25.14
N SER A 268 18.28 -7.58 -26.30
CA SER A 268 18.61 -7.00 -27.61
C SER A 268 17.58 -5.96 -28.05
N SER A 269 16.27 -6.28 -27.95
CA SER A 269 15.19 -5.38 -28.38
C SER A 269 14.61 -4.52 -27.26
N GLY A 270 14.88 -4.84 -25.99
CA GLY A 270 14.28 -4.16 -24.84
C GLY A 270 12.81 -4.51 -24.60
N CYS A 271 12.18 -5.33 -25.45
CA CYS A 271 10.77 -5.72 -25.31
C CYS A 271 10.52 -6.58 -24.08
N THR A 272 9.43 -6.32 -23.39
CA THR A 272 9.03 -7.04 -22.17
C THR A 272 7.90 -8.03 -22.44
N SER A 273 7.77 -9.05 -21.60
CA SER A 273 6.68 -10.03 -21.72
C SER A 273 5.31 -9.37 -21.48
N SER A 274 4.27 -9.81 -22.20
CA SER A 274 2.91 -9.29 -22.05
C SER A 274 2.27 -9.55 -20.67
N THR A 275 2.75 -10.57 -19.96
CA THR A 275 2.31 -10.91 -18.60
C THR A 275 3.50 -11.19 -17.72
N ARG A 276 3.40 -10.86 -16.44
CA ARG A 276 4.38 -11.24 -15.42
C ARG A 276 4.02 -12.58 -14.78
N SER A 277 5.03 -13.35 -14.41
CA SER A 277 4.86 -14.59 -13.66
C SER A 277 4.82 -14.30 -12.17
N MET A 278 3.74 -14.70 -11.50
CA MET A 278 3.51 -14.45 -10.08
C MET A 278 4.23 -15.48 -9.21
N VAL A 279 4.89 -15.00 -8.15
CA VAL A 279 5.43 -15.78 -7.04
C VAL A 279 4.63 -15.44 -5.79
N THR A 280 4.00 -16.44 -5.20
CA THR A 280 3.31 -16.30 -3.91
C THR A 280 4.27 -16.62 -2.78
N VAL A 281 4.49 -15.67 -1.88
CA VAL A 281 5.25 -15.89 -0.66
C VAL A 281 4.27 -16.09 0.49
N SER A 282 4.36 -17.24 1.16
CA SER A 282 3.50 -17.57 2.29
C SER A 282 4.31 -17.78 3.55
N MET A 283 3.83 -17.20 4.64
CA MET A 283 4.35 -17.37 5.98
C MET A 283 3.19 -17.77 6.89
N PRO A 284 3.30 -18.85 7.68
CA PRO A 284 2.24 -19.26 8.59
C PRO A 284 1.86 -18.11 9.52
N VAL A 285 0.57 -17.90 9.79
CA VAL A 285 0.11 -16.81 10.67
C VAL A 285 -0.41 -17.40 11.96
N PHE A 286 0.19 -17.01 13.10
CA PHE A 286 -0.34 -17.37 14.41
C PHE A 286 -1.41 -16.38 14.86
N SER A 287 -2.65 -16.85 15.02
CA SER A 287 -3.75 -16.05 15.51
C SER A 287 -4.65 -16.87 16.43
N PRO A 288 -4.91 -16.41 17.67
CA PRO A 288 -4.36 -15.21 18.28
C PRO A 288 -2.87 -15.38 18.65
N ILE A 289 -2.17 -14.28 18.92
CA ILE A 289 -0.75 -14.31 19.36
C ILE A 289 -0.56 -14.87 20.78
N TYR A 290 -1.66 -15.07 21.51
CA TYR A 290 -1.71 -15.73 22.81
C TYR A 290 -2.12 -17.21 22.67
N ASN A 291 -1.62 -18.06 23.56
CA ASN A 291 -1.99 -19.48 23.59
C ASN A 291 -3.46 -19.68 23.99
N VAL A 292 -4.20 -20.59 23.33
CA VAL A 292 -5.62 -20.87 23.62
C VAL A 292 -5.83 -22.17 24.38
N ASP A 293 -6.86 -22.22 25.25
CA ASP A 293 -7.24 -23.33 26.16
C ASP A 293 -7.23 -24.69 25.47
N SER A 294 -6.59 -25.68 26.11
CA SER A 294 -6.65 -27.07 25.70
C SER A 294 -8.11 -27.56 25.75
N GLY A 295 -8.76 -27.65 24.59
CA GLY A 295 -10.14 -28.12 24.45
C GLY A 295 -11.18 -27.05 24.09
N THR A 296 -10.80 -25.78 23.93
CA THR A 296 -11.74 -24.76 23.43
C THR A 296 -11.66 -24.62 21.91
N THR A 297 -12.80 -24.45 21.23
CA THR A 297 -12.89 -24.16 19.78
C THR A 297 -12.89 -22.66 19.47
N SER A 298 -13.31 -21.81 20.42
CA SER A 298 -13.42 -20.36 20.30
C SER A 298 -12.13 -19.59 20.65
N LEU A 299 -11.89 -18.46 19.98
CA LEU A 299 -10.86 -17.48 20.33
C LEU A 299 -11.09 -16.94 21.75
N ASN A 300 -10.10 -17.10 22.64
CA ASN A 300 -10.02 -16.30 23.86
C ASN A 300 -8.82 -15.37 23.68
N THR A 301 -9.06 -14.07 23.48
CA THR A 301 -8.02 -13.04 23.34
C THR A 301 -7.18 -12.87 24.61
N SER A 302 -7.57 -13.48 25.73
CA SER A 302 -6.88 -13.42 27.01
C SER A 302 -5.84 -14.53 27.26
N GLY A 303 -5.72 -15.53 26.39
CA GLY A 303 -4.81 -16.66 26.58
C GLY A 303 -5.21 -17.65 27.69
N ILE A 304 -4.50 -18.78 27.83
CA ILE A 304 -4.65 -19.70 28.99
C ILE A 304 -3.85 -19.16 30.16
N PHE A 305 -4.43 -19.16 31.36
CA PHE A 305 -3.65 -19.01 32.58
C PHE A 305 -3.12 -20.35 33.05
N ILE A 306 -1.82 -20.40 33.19
CA ILE A 306 -1.18 -21.54 33.81
C ILE A 306 -0.92 -21.15 35.25
N ASN A 307 -1.67 -21.73 36.19
CA ASN A 307 -1.48 -21.43 37.59
C ASN A 307 -0.13 -21.98 38.07
N GLY A 308 0.79 -21.07 38.40
CA GLY A 308 2.12 -21.35 38.89
C GLY A 308 2.18 -21.81 40.35
N THR A 309 1.06 -21.92 41.07
CA THR A 309 1.01 -22.43 42.45
C THR A 309 -0.41 -22.82 42.87
N GLU A 310 -0.60 -24.03 43.39
CA GLU A 310 -1.85 -24.44 44.05
C GLU A 310 -1.87 -24.08 45.55
N ASP A 311 -0.86 -23.35 46.04
CA ASP A 311 -0.73 -23.03 47.45
C ASP A 311 -1.78 -22.01 47.95
N ASN A 312 -2.20 -22.26 49.18
CA ASN A 312 -3.40 -21.70 49.79
C ASN A 312 -3.08 -20.64 50.87
N LYS A 313 -1.85 -20.11 50.93
CA LYS A 313 -1.51 -19.14 51.99
C LYS A 313 -0.64 -17.96 51.54
N THR A 314 0.13 -18.07 50.47
CA THR A 314 1.23 -17.13 50.21
C THR A 314 1.17 -16.50 48.84
N ARG A 315 0.05 -15.90 48.45
CA ARG A 315 -0.11 -15.24 47.13
C ARG A 315 0.42 -16.10 45.95
N GLY A 316 0.58 -17.42 46.11
CA GLY A 316 1.38 -18.28 45.25
C GLY A 316 2.90 -18.05 45.29
N THR A 317 3.66 -18.74 46.16
CA THR A 317 5.14 -18.66 46.12
C THR A 317 5.83 -20.02 46.00
N GLY A 318 6.80 -20.11 45.06
CA GLY A 318 7.94 -21.04 45.16
C GLY A 318 7.66 -22.53 45.02
N VAL A 319 6.46 -22.94 44.60
CA VAL A 319 6.16 -24.36 44.32
C VAL A 319 6.67 -24.73 42.94
N SER A 320 7.48 -25.79 42.86
CA SER A 320 7.95 -26.34 41.59
C SER A 320 6.85 -27.11 40.89
N HIS A 321 6.73 -26.87 39.59
CA HIS A 321 5.78 -27.58 38.73
C HIS A 321 6.50 -28.49 37.74
N PRO A 322 6.10 -29.77 37.66
CA PRO A 322 6.57 -30.63 36.59
C PRO A 322 6.06 -30.13 35.23
N THR A 323 6.75 -30.54 34.18
CA THR A 323 6.36 -30.20 32.81
C THR A 323 4.95 -30.69 32.50
N ARG A 324 4.06 -29.76 32.14
CA ARG A 324 2.67 -30.04 31.77
C ARG A 324 2.30 -29.38 30.45
N VAL A 325 1.31 -29.95 29.77
CA VAL A 325 0.68 -29.30 28.62
C VAL A 325 -0.14 -28.13 29.14
N ALA A 326 0.08 -26.97 28.54
CA ALA A 326 -0.37 -25.70 29.05
C ALA A 326 -1.16 -24.90 28.02
N GLY A 327 -1.37 -25.46 26.82
CA GLY A 327 -2.13 -24.84 25.75
C GLY A 327 -1.73 -25.24 24.34
N VAL A 328 -2.32 -24.53 23.38
CA VAL A 328 -1.85 -24.55 21.99
C VAL A 328 -1.77 -23.14 21.40
N PHE A 329 -0.81 -22.92 20.50
CA PHE A 329 -0.89 -21.84 19.53
C PHE A 329 -1.56 -22.36 18.26
N ARG A 330 -2.48 -21.58 17.69
CA ARG A 330 -3.12 -21.90 16.41
C ARG A 330 -2.46 -21.12 15.30
N TYR A 331 -2.35 -21.75 14.14
CA TYR A 331 -1.88 -21.09 12.94
C TYR A 331 -2.69 -21.47 11.71
N THR A 332 -2.69 -20.59 10.73
CA THR A 332 -3.12 -20.83 9.35
C THR A 332 -1.92 -20.70 8.41
N GLY A 333 -2.04 -21.17 7.17
CA GLY A 333 -0.96 -21.07 6.18
C GLY A 333 0.30 -21.89 6.51
N GLY A 334 0.15 -22.95 7.31
CA GLY A 334 1.20 -23.93 7.53
C GLY A 334 1.56 -24.68 6.24
N ASP A 335 2.78 -25.17 6.18
CA ASP A 335 3.44 -25.52 4.92
C ASP A 335 4.27 -26.80 4.99
N GLY A 336 4.08 -27.62 6.03
CA GLY A 336 4.83 -28.85 6.19
C GLY A 336 6.27 -28.66 6.68
N ARG A 337 6.71 -27.44 7.02
CA ARG A 337 8.09 -27.22 7.46
C ARG A 337 8.36 -27.80 8.85
N ALA A 338 9.55 -28.36 9.04
CA ALA A 338 10.06 -28.68 10.36
C ALA A 338 10.53 -27.41 11.08
N PHE A 339 10.38 -27.38 12.40
CA PHE A 339 10.92 -26.34 13.26
C PHE A 339 11.54 -26.95 14.52
N SER A 340 12.63 -26.35 14.99
CA SER A 340 13.32 -26.77 16.21
C SER A 340 12.52 -26.40 17.46
N ALA A 341 12.75 -27.12 18.55
CA ALA A 341 12.14 -26.78 19.83
C ALA A 341 12.54 -25.36 20.25
N VAL A 342 11.57 -24.59 20.73
CA VAL A 342 11.79 -23.23 21.25
C VAL A 342 11.49 -23.24 22.74
N SER A 343 12.37 -22.62 23.53
CA SER A 343 12.18 -22.48 24.98
C SER A 343 12.52 -21.08 25.44
N THR A 344 11.74 -20.54 26.38
CA THR A 344 12.02 -19.25 27.01
C THR A 344 11.67 -19.32 28.49
N THR A 345 12.57 -18.83 29.34
CA THR A 345 12.38 -18.81 30.79
C THR A 345 12.29 -17.37 31.26
N VAL A 346 11.18 -17.04 31.93
CA VAL A 346 10.93 -15.72 32.52
C VAL A 346 10.37 -15.91 33.92
N ASN A 347 10.91 -15.19 34.89
CA ASN A 347 10.49 -15.25 36.30
C ASN A 347 10.42 -16.67 36.87
N GLY A 348 11.35 -17.55 36.48
CA GLY A 348 11.44 -18.94 36.97
C GLY A 348 10.45 -19.93 36.33
N ILE A 349 9.60 -19.47 35.41
CA ILE A 349 8.72 -20.32 34.60
C ILE A 349 9.34 -20.47 33.22
N THR A 350 9.42 -21.72 32.76
CA THR A 350 9.90 -22.06 31.42
C THR A 350 8.73 -22.45 30.54
N VAL A 351 8.63 -21.80 29.39
CA VAL A 351 7.72 -22.15 28.30
C VAL A 351 8.52 -22.90 27.26
N THR A 352 8.01 -24.05 26.83
CA THR A 352 8.62 -24.85 25.77
C THR A 352 7.58 -25.20 24.72
N ILE A 353 7.91 -24.93 23.47
CA ILE A 353 7.21 -25.46 22.30
C ILE A 353 8.10 -26.56 21.72
N PRO A 354 7.69 -27.83 21.83
CA PRO A 354 8.50 -28.94 21.33
C PRO A 354 8.78 -28.81 19.83
N ALA A 355 9.90 -29.38 19.39
CA ALA A 355 10.21 -29.50 17.96
C ALA A 355 9.09 -30.28 17.26
N GLY A 356 8.85 -29.95 15.99
CA GLY A 356 7.82 -30.61 15.21
C GLY A 356 7.77 -30.14 13.78
N THR A 357 6.69 -30.52 13.10
CA THR A 357 6.42 -30.17 11.71
C THR A 357 5.07 -29.47 11.65
N LEU A 358 4.97 -28.36 10.92
CA LEU A 358 3.69 -27.71 10.70
C LEU A 358 2.80 -28.60 9.82
N ALA A 359 1.50 -28.63 10.10
CA ALA A 359 0.53 -29.18 9.17
C ALA A 359 0.39 -28.23 7.97
N ASN A 360 0.04 -28.78 6.80
CA ASN A 360 -0.34 -27.95 5.66
C ASN A 360 -1.69 -27.27 5.93
N GLY A 361 -1.78 -25.96 5.72
CA GLY A 361 -2.98 -25.17 6.02
C GLY A 361 -3.10 -24.81 7.50
N GLU A 362 -4.16 -25.28 8.16
CA GLU A 362 -4.39 -24.95 9.57
C GLU A 362 -3.79 -25.98 10.51
N GLY A 363 -3.29 -25.52 11.67
CA GLY A 363 -2.74 -26.43 12.66
C GLY A 363 -2.58 -25.84 14.05
N ARG A 364 -1.99 -26.65 14.93
CA ARG A 364 -1.82 -26.34 16.35
C ARG A 364 -0.44 -26.75 16.84
N LEU A 365 0.19 -25.90 17.64
CA LEU A 365 1.44 -26.21 18.35
C LEU A 365 1.19 -26.33 19.84
N SER A 366 1.52 -27.46 20.44
CA SER A 366 1.39 -27.65 21.88
C SER A 366 2.40 -26.81 22.65
N VAL A 367 1.92 -26.14 23.69
CA VAL A 367 2.72 -25.40 24.65
C VAL A 367 2.90 -26.26 25.89
N ARG A 368 4.14 -26.38 26.36
CA ARG A 368 4.46 -27.00 27.65
C ARG A 368 5.02 -25.93 28.59
N VAL A 369 4.73 -26.06 29.88
CA VAL A 369 5.40 -25.24 30.89
C VAL A 369 5.87 -26.03 32.08
N SER A 370 6.90 -25.51 32.75
CA SER A 370 7.51 -26.08 33.95
C SER A 370 8.18 -24.98 34.78
N GLY A 371 8.68 -25.35 35.96
CA GLY A 371 9.51 -24.49 36.80
C GLY A 371 8.80 -23.98 38.05
N SER A 372 9.46 -23.04 38.73
CA SER A 372 9.01 -22.46 39.99
C SER A 372 8.93 -20.95 39.83
N PRO A 373 7.76 -20.32 40.01
CA PRO A 373 7.64 -18.89 39.83
C PRO A 373 8.46 -18.13 40.87
N ALA A 374 9.12 -17.05 40.44
CA ALA A 374 9.85 -16.14 41.30
C ALA A 374 8.90 -15.55 42.36
N ARG A 375 9.37 -15.38 43.59
CA ARG A 375 8.57 -14.84 44.70
C ARG A 375 7.99 -13.45 44.42
N THR A 376 8.68 -12.64 43.62
CA THR A 376 8.25 -11.31 43.17
C THR A 376 7.02 -11.32 42.26
N MET A 377 6.69 -12.50 41.72
CA MET A 377 5.53 -12.71 40.85
C MET A 377 4.33 -13.27 41.60
N ALA A 378 4.45 -13.53 42.90
CA ALA A 378 3.34 -13.98 43.73
C ALA A 378 2.14 -13.04 43.57
N GLY A 379 1.03 -13.60 43.09
CA GLY A 379 -0.24 -12.92 42.95
C GLY A 379 -0.41 -12.14 41.68
N LYS A 380 0.50 -12.27 40.73
CA LYS A 380 0.48 -11.54 39.47
C LYS A 380 0.16 -12.48 38.32
N ALA A 381 -0.51 -11.96 37.31
CA ALA A 381 -0.47 -12.52 35.95
C ALA A 381 0.61 -11.82 35.15
N PHE A 382 1.33 -12.54 34.29
CA PHE A 382 2.36 -12.01 33.41
C PHE A 382 2.47 -12.85 32.15
N ASP A 383 3.14 -12.29 31.15
CA ASP A 383 3.30 -12.87 29.83
C ASP A 383 4.75 -13.29 29.60
N ILE A 384 4.92 -14.47 29.02
CA ILE A 384 6.22 -15.01 28.63
C ILE A 384 6.31 -14.96 27.11
N PRO A 385 7.19 -14.12 26.53
CA PRO A 385 7.39 -14.09 25.10
C PRO A 385 8.06 -15.38 24.62
N VAL A 386 7.66 -15.88 23.46
CA VAL A 386 8.30 -17.00 22.78
C VAL A 386 8.28 -16.74 21.27
N THR A 387 9.42 -16.89 20.60
CA THR A 387 9.52 -16.64 19.15
C THR A 387 9.47 -17.94 18.38
N VAL A 388 8.43 -18.12 17.57
CA VAL A 388 8.23 -19.33 16.75
C VAL A 388 8.17 -18.92 15.29
N ILE A 389 9.09 -19.47 14.48
CA ILE A 389 9.11 -19.23 13.02
C ILE A 389 9.10 -17.70 12.74
N GLY A 390 9.92 -16.97 13.50
CA GLY A 390 10.09 -15.53 13.38
C GLY A 390 8.95 -14.67 13.94
N GLN A 391 7.86 -15.26 14.42
CA GLN A 391 6.75 -14.55 15.07
C GLN A 391 6.88 -14.57 16.58
N GLN A 392 6.69 -13.41 17.20
CA GLN A 392 6.62 -13.28 18.65
C GLN A 392 5.23 -13.62 19.16
N LEU A 393 5.16 -14.64 20.01
CA LEU A 393 3.94 -15.14 20.65
C LEU A 393 4.07 -14.99 22.17
N TYR A 394 2.95 -15.12 22.87
CA TYR A 394 2.91 -14.94 24.32
C TYR A 394 2.15 -16.06 25.01
N VAL A 395 2.75 -16.58 26.08
CA VAL A 395 2.07 -17.51 27.00
C VAL A 395 1.75 -16.77 28.28
N ARG A 396 0.47 -16.78 28.66
CA ARG A 396 0.03 -16.15 29.90
C ARG A 396 0.19 -17.09 31.09
N VAL A 397 0.73 -16.56 32.17
CA VAL A 397 0.95 -17.30 33.42
C VAL A 397 0.35 -16.48 34.55
N SER A 398 -0.39 -17.12 35.45
CA SER A 398 -0.79 -16.51 36.71
C SER A 398 -0.10 -17.23 37.86
N VAL A 399 0.33 -16.49 38.86
CA VAL A 399 0.86 -17.09 40.08
C VAL A 399 -0.19 -16.91 41.17
N GLY A 400 -0.86 -18.00 41.53
CA GLY A 400 -2.03 -17.98 42.40
C GLY A 400 -3.32 -17.67 41.66
N CYS A 401 -4.39 -17.54 42.43
CA CYS A 401 -5.74 -17.37 41.91
C CYS A 401 -6.07 -15.90 41.66
N GLY A 402 -6.79 -15.64 40.57
CA GLY A 402 -7.17 -14.28 40.22
C GLY A 402 -8.02 -14.17 38.97
N ALA A 403 -8.40 -12.95 38.66
CA ALA A 403 -9.19 -12.61 37.49
C ALA A 403 -8.90 -11.17 37.06
N TYR A 404 -9.20 -10.85 35.80
CA TYR A 404 -8.99 -9.52 35.24
C TYR A 404 -10.14 -8.56 35.53
N THR A 405 -9.81 -7.29 35.75
CA THR A 405 -10.78 -6.23 35.99
C THR A 405 -11.06 -5.38 34.73
N SER A 406 -10.42 -5.69 33.60
CA SER A 406 -10.65 -4.98 32.33
C SER A 406 -10.33 -5.84 31.11
N GLU A 407 -10.93 -5.44 29.98
CA GLU A 407 -10.77 -6.06 28.65
C GLU A 407 -9.50 -5.61 27.92
N ILE A 408 -9.07 -4.36 28.13
CA ILE A 408 -8.01 -3.75 27.33
C ILE A 408 -6.66 -4.26 27.85
N ARG A 409 -6.07 -5.21 27.12
CA ARG A 409 -4.66 -5.57 27.27
C ARG A 409 -3.94 -5.44 25.94
N THR A 410 -3.35 -4.29 25.72
CA THR A 410 -2.57 -3.98 24.51
C THR A 410 -1.08 -4.22 24.68
N ILE A 411 -0.58 -4.50 25.89
CA ILE A 411 0.86 -4.63 26.14
C ILE A 411 1.15 -5.90 26.94
N PRO A 412 1.88 -6.87 26.35
CA PRO A 412 2.44 -8.00 27.09
C PRO A 412 3.33 -7.49 28.23
N SER A 413 3.11 -7.99 29.45
CA SER A 413 3.87 -7.55 30.63
C SER A 413 4.61 -8.72 31.27
N THR A 414 5.94 -8.62 31.39
CA THR A 414 6.76 -9.59 32.14
C THR A 414 6.80 -9.29 33.64
N GLY A 415 6.45 -8.07 34.07
CA GLY A 415 6.56 -7.60 35.48
C GLY A 415 5.29 -7.77 36.32
N GLY A 416 4.20 -8.21 35.68
CA GLY A 416 2.88 -8.29 36.28
C GLY A 416 1.89 -7.37 35.58
N ASP A 417 0.67 -7.84 35.48
CA ASP A 417 -0.41 -7.12 34.83
C ASP A 417 -1.20 -6.29 35.85
N PRO A 418 -1.32 -4.96 35.66
CA PRO A 418 -2.02 -4.10 36.61
C PRO A 418 -3.54 -4.35 36.65
N ALA A 419 -4.12 -4.96 35.61
CA ALA A 419 -5.53 -5.31 35.60
C ALA A 419 -5.82 -6.64 36.32
N TRP A 420 -4.78 -7.34 36.80
CA TRP A 420 -4.94 -8.60 37.50
C TRP A 420 -5.32 -8.39 38.96
N LEU A 421 -6.55 -8.77 39.31
CA LEU A 421 -7.01 -8.81 40.68
C LEU A 421 -6.71 -10.18 41.28
N GLN A 422 -5.84 -10.19 42.29
CA GLN A 422 -5.52 -11.38 43.04
C GLN A 422 -6.62 -11.74 44.03
N PHE A 423 -7.06 -13.01 43.99
CA PHE A 423 -7.95 -13.61 44.96
C PHE A 423 -7.21 -14.65 45.81
N GLN A 424 -7.73 -14.92 47.01
CA GLN A 424 -7.38 -16.17 47.69
C GLN A 424 -7.88 -17.35 46.87
N CYS A 425 -7.13 -18.44 46.85
CA CYS A 425 -7.55 -19.64 46.14
C CYS A 425 -8.72 -20.38 46.82
N TYR A 426 -8.99 -20.09 48.10
CA TYR A 426 -10.01 -20.76 48.91
C TYR A 426 -10.89 -19.74 49.64
N ASN A 427 -12.15 -20.11 49.94
CA ASN A 427 -13.01 -19.28 50.77
C ASN A 427 -12.45 -19.36 52.19
N LEU A 428 -12.69 -18.34 53.01
CA LEU A 428 -12.34 -18.42 54.42
C LEU A 428 -13.02 -19.64 55.07
N GLY A 429 -12.25 -20.45 55.80
CA GLY A 429 -12.73 -21.68 56.44
C GLY A 429 -12.98 -22.87 55.50
N ALA A 430 -12.61 -22.79 54.21
CA ALA A 430 -12.70 -23.93 53.31
C ALA A 430 -11.60 -24.97 53.57
N ASN A 431 -11.87 -26.22 53.20
CA ASN A 431 -10.87 -27.28 53.30
C ASN A 431 -9.76 -27.06 52.26
N MET A 432 -8.54 -26.96 52.79
CA MET A 432 -7.34 -26.59 52.05
C MET A 432 -6.64 -27.78 51.37
N THR A 433 -7.13 -29.00 51.56
CA THR A 433 -6.52 -30.23 51.00
C THR A 433 -7.06 -30.61 49.62
N VAL A 434 -8.14 -29.97 49.16
CA VAL A 434 -8.74 -30.21 47.84
C VAL A 434 -8.27 -29.15 46.85
N SER A 435 -8.19 -29.46 45.55
CA SER A 435 -7.79 -28.47 44.56
C SER A 435 -8.75 -27.26 44.53
N PRO A 436 -8.26 -26.01 44.55
CA PRO A 436 -9.10 -24.82 44.59
C PRO A 436 -9.79 -24.51 43.27
N LEU A 437 -9.40 -25.17 42.18
CA LEU A 437 -9.88 -24.93 40.82
C LEU A 437 -10.84 -26.01 40.31
N VAL A 438 -11.10 -27.04 41.12
CA VAL A 438 -11.98 -28.17 40.80
C VAL A 438 -13.23 -28.07 41.65
N ALA A 439 -14.40 -28.21 41.03
CA ALA A 439 -15.67 -28.17 41.75
C ALA A 439 -15.66 -29.21 42.89
N ASN A 440 -15.77 -28.72 44.12
CA ASN A 440 -15.82 -29.53 45.31
C ASN A 440 -16.60 -28.76 46.39
N ALA A 441 -17.54 -29.42 47.06
CA ALA A 441 -18.30 -28.79 48.15
C ALA A 441 -17.35 -28.24 49.23
N ALA A 442 -16.22 -28.90 49.47
CA ALA A 442 -15.21 -28.56 50.45
C ALA A 442 -14.62 -27.14 50.28
N LEU A 443 -14.81 -26.53 49.11
CA LEU A 443 -14.38 -25.17 48.79
C LEU A 443 -15.33 -24.06 49.29
N ILE A 444 -16.53 -24.40 49.74
CA ILE A 444 -17.56 -23.42 50.13
C ILE A 444 -17.11 -22.58 51.34
N GLY A 445 -16.42 -23.19 52.29
CA GLY A 445 -15.93 -22.52 53.50
C GLY A 445 -17.01 -22.13 54.49
N SER A 446 -16.62 -21.24 55.39
CA SER A 446 -17.44 -20.72 56.48
C SER A 446 -18.25 -19.51 56.04
N TYR A 447 -19.37 -19.32 56.71
CA TYR A 447 -20.30 -18.23 56.48
C TYR A 447 -20.05 -17.12 57.49
N TYR A 448 -20.17 -15.89 57.05
CA TYR A 448 -19.97 -14.68 57.84
C TYR A 448 -21.20 -13.80 57.69
N ALA A 449 -21.58 -13.07 58.73
CA ALA A 449 -22.53 -11.97 58.59
C ALA A 449 -21.80 -10.74 58.05
N TRP A 450 -22.53 -9.86 57.36
CA TRP A 450 -21.95 -8.59 56.97
C TRP A 450 -21.50 -7.78 58.20
N GLY A 451 -20.34 -7.12 58.10
CA GLY A 451 -19.77 -6.30 59.18
C GLY A 451 -19.21 -7.08 60.37
N ARG A 452 -19.11 -8.43 60.30
CA ARG A 452 -18.56 -9.25 61.38
C ARG A 452 -17.24 -9.93 61.01
N LYS A 453 -16.27 -9.82 61.92
CA LYS A 453 -14.96 -10.50 61.81
C LYS A 453 -15.04 -12.00 62.16
N THR A 454 -16.02 -12.39 62.96
CA THR A 454 -16.16 -13.75 63.48
C THR A 454 -17.01 -14.62 62.58
N VAL A 455 -16.62 -15.90 62.48
CA VAL A 455 -17.37 -16.91 61.75
C VAL A 455 -18.77 -17.04 62.32
N THR A 456 -19.73 -17.13 61.41
CA THR A 456 -21.12 -17.40 61.74
C THR A 456 -21.47 -18.87 61.80
N TYR A 457 -21.24 -19.54 60.69
CA TYR A 457 -21.63 -20.92 60.52
C TYR A 457 -20.53 -21.61 59.74
N GLU A 458 -20.08 -22.74 60.26
CA GLU A 458 -19.00 -23.52 59.69
C GLU A 458 -19.62 -24.71 58.96
N LYS A 459 -19.69 -24.68 57.63
CA LYS A 459 -20.30 -25.79 56.85
C LYS A 459 -19.55 -27.13 57.00
N TYR A 460 -18.33 -27.09 57.53
CA TYR A 460 -17.47 -28.25 57.81
C TYR A 460 -17.18 -28.49 59.30
N HIS A 461 -17.79 -27.72 60.20
CA HIS A 461 -17.78 -28.03 61.63
C HIS A 461 -19.22 -28.17 62.14
N THR A 462 -19.50 -29.25 62.84
CA THR A 462 -20.84 -29.70 63.24
C THR A 462 -21.51 -28.85 64.33
N ALA A 463 -20.94 -27.71 64.71
CA ALA A 463 -21.42 -26.89 65.82
C ALA A 463 -22.16 -25.64 65.33
N ASN A 464 -23.48 -25.63 65.51
CA ASN A 464 -24.25 -24.39 65.50
C ASN A 464 -23.81 -23.57 66.72
N LYS A 465 -23.28 -22.36 66.55
CA LYS A 465 -23.09 -21.47 67.71
C LYS A 465 -24.47 -21.01 68.20
N ALA A 466 -24.66 -20.81 69.50
CA ALA A 466 -25.89 -20.22 70.05
C ALA A 466 -25.84 -18.68 69.99
N GLY A 467 -26.99 -18.00 69.81
CA GLY A 467 -27.12 -16.53 69.84
C GLY A 467 -27.39 -15.81 68.49
N TRP A 468 -27.95 -16.50 67.51
CA TRP A 468 -28.05 -16.03 66.12
C TRP A 468 -29.42 -15.43 65.78
N GLY A 469 -29.47 -14.15 65.37
CA GLY A 469 -30.64 -13.59 64.68
C GLY A 469 -31.12 -12.19 65.06
N ASP A 470 -30.38 -11.36 65.80
CA ASP A 470 -30.94 -10.07 66.25
C ASP A 470 -30.86 -8.92 65.23
N GLY A 471 -30.09 -9.06 64.15
CA GLY A 471 -30.00 -8.09 63.07
C GLY A 471 -29.55 -6.68 63.49
N LYS A 472 -28.91 -6.50 64.66
CA LYS A 472 -28.78 -5.16 65.28
C LYS A 472 -27.38 -4.70 65.68
N ASP A 473 -26.33 -5.50 65.50
CA ASP A 473 -24.95 -5.08 65.81
C ASP A 473 -24.15 -4.76 64.55
N TYR A 474 -24.39 -3.59 63.94
CA TYR A 474 -23.48 -3.02 62.97
C TYR A 474 -23.23 -1.54 63.28
N THR A 475 -22.00 -1.19 63.60
CA THR A 475 -21.55 0.18 63.44
C THR A 475 -21.29 0.39 61.95
N LEU A 476 -21.94 1.40 61.35
CA LEU A 476 -21.70 1.82 59.97
C LEU A 476 -20.24 2.26 59.83
N ASP A 477 -19.37 1.31 59.51
CA ASP A 477 -17.98 1.59 59.26
C ASP A 477 -17.85 2.12 57.83
N GLN A 478 -17.81 3.44 57.68
CA GLN A 478 -17.78 4.15 56.38
C GLN A 478 -16.54 3.81 55.53
N ILE A 479 -15.61 3.01 56.05
CA ILE A 479 -14.45 2.46 55.35
C ILE A 479 -14.88 1.51 54.21
N TRP A 480 -16.06 0.89 54.33
CA TRP A 480 -16.68 -0.05 53.39
C TRP A 480 -17.34 0.67 52.19
N ASN A 481 -16.50 1.18 51.28
CA ASN A 481 -16.93 2.01 50.15
C ASN A 481 -16.96 1.27 48.78
N ASN A 482 -17.50 1.93 47.75
CA ASN A 482 -17.64 1.37 46.40
C ASN A 482 -16.43 1.66 45.48
N SER A 483 -15.31 2.15 46.01
CA SER A 483 -14.14 2.39 45.17
C SER A 483 -13.60 1.07 44.59
N LEU A 484 -12.81 1.17 43.52
CA LEU A 484 -12.17 -0.02 42.95
C LEU A 484 -11.13 -0.64 43.92
N ASN A 485 -10.58 0.12 44.88
CA ASN A 485 -9.58 -0.37 45.81
C ASN A 485 -9.82 0.23 47.21
N PRO A 486 -10.88 -0.18 47.94
CA PRO A 486 -11.09 0.32 49.30
C PRO A 486 -10.00 -0.21 50.23
N PRO A 487 -9.63 0.54 51.29
CA PRO A 487 -8.78 0.03 52.34
C PRO A 487 -9.48 -1.07 53.15
N LYS A 488 -8.70 -1.92 53.83
CA LYS A 488 -9.23 -2.95 54.73
C LYS A 488 -9.88 -2.32 55.96
N GLY A 489 -11.13 -2.69 56.25
CA GLY A 489 -11.83 -2.23 57.45
C GLY A 489 -11.45 -3.01 58.72
N PRO A 490 -11.60 -2.44 59.92
CA PRO A 490 -11.33 -3.10 61.22
C PRO A 490 -12.15 -4.39 61.43
N ASN A 491 -13.37 -4.45 60.87
CA ASN A 491 -14.26 -5.62 60.95
C ASN A 491 -14.10 -6.60 59.77
N ASP A 492 -13.10 -6.40 58.92
CA ASP A 492 -12.82 -7.30 57.80
C ASP A 492 -12.23 -8.64 58.32
N PRO A 493 -12.89 -9.80 58.06
CA PRO A 493 -12.46 -11.13 58.52
C PRO A 493 -11.30 -11.72 57.72
N CYS A 494 -10.89 -11.11 56.60
CA CYS A 494 -9.75 -11.58 55.84
C CYS A 494 -8.45 -11.47 56.67
N PRO A 495 -7.47 -12.37 56.47
CA PRO A 495 -6.19 -12.28 57.17
C PRO A 495 -5.35 -11.07 56.72
N SER A 496 -4.24 -10.80 57.39
CA SER A 496 -3.32 -9.72 57.01
C SER A 496 -2.82 -9.88 55.55
N GLY A 497 -2.81 -8.78 54.79
CA GLY A 497 -2.47 -8.75 53.37
C GLY A 497 -3.63 -9.08 52.43
N TRP A 498 -4.84 -9.25 52.99
CA TRP A 498 -6.07 -9.63 52.30
C TRP A 498 -7.27 -8.83 52.83
N LYS A 499 -8.20 -8.47 51.95
CA LYS A 499 -9.44 -7.76 52.26
C LYS A 499 -10.64 -8.35 51.54
N ILE A 500 -11.84 -8.04 52.01
CA ILE A 500 -13.06 -8.34 51.29
C ILE A 500 -13.08 -7.52 49.99
N PRO A 501 -13.37 -8.12 48.82
CA PRO A 501 -13.45 -7.40 47.56
C PRO A 501 -14.58 -6.37 47.56
N SER A 502 -14.35 -5.24 46.92
CA SER A 502 -15.39 -4.24 46.71
C SER A 502 -16.39 -4.65 45.63
N ALA A 503 -17.54 -3.99 45.61
CA ALA A 503 -18.51 -4.16 44.56
C ALA A 503 -17.95 -3.84 43.17
N SER A 504 -17.24 -2.72 43.05
CA SER A 504 -16.59 -2.34 41.80
C SER A 504 -15.57 -3.38 41.32
N GLN A 505 -14.79 -3.98 42.23
CA GLN A 505 -13.85 -5.05 41.89
C GLN A 505 -14.55 -6.28 41.33
N ILE A 506 -15.59 -6.78 42.00
CA ILE A 506 -16.33 -7.95 41.53
C ILE A 506 -17.07 -7.68 40.22
N ARG A 507 -17.66 -6.49 40.04
CA ARG A 507 -18.35 -6.11 38.79
C ARG A 507 -17.42 -6.09 37.60
N SER A 508 -16.22 -5.55 37.79
CA SER A 508 -15.21 -5.40 36.73
C SER A 508 -14.75 -6.73 36.10
N LEU A 509 -15.04 -7.86 36.75
CA LEU A 509 -14.74 -9.20 36.22
C LEU A 509 -15.61 -9.62 35.03
N PHE A 510 -16.74 -8.93 34.79
CA PHE A 510 -17.68 -9.23 33.70
C PHE A 510 -17.54 -8.24 32.54
N THR A 511 -17.72 -6.94 32.80
CA THR A 511 -17.59 -5.82 31.85
C THR A 511 -17.34 -4.50 32.62
N LEU A 512 -16.76 -3.48 31.97
CA LEU A 512 -16.54 -2.15 32.56
C LEU A 512 -17.81 -1.27 32.57
N ASP A 513 -18.85 -1.60 31.80
CA ASP A 513 -20.08 -0.82 31.72
C ASP A 513 -21.26 -1.48 32.46
N ASN A 514 -21.87 -0.71 33.36
CA ASN A 514 -22.99 -1.07 34.23
C ASN A 514 -24.18 -1.68 33.46
N ILE A 515 -24.38 -3.00 33.56
CA ILE A 515 -25.63 -3.63 33.14
C ILE A 515 -26.20 -4.43 34.31
N SER A 516 -27.51 -4.31 34.51
CA SER A 516 -28.33 -5.00 35.51
C SER A 516 -28.42 -6.53 35.33
N SER A 517 -27.70 -7.11 34.36
CA SER A 517 -27.57 -8.57 34.17
C SER A 517 -26.24 -8.95 33.52
N ASN A 518 -25.32 -9.58 34.26
CA ASN A 518 -24.03 -10.02 33.75
C ASN A 518 -24.13 -11.47 33.24
N GLU A 519 -24.52 -11.63 31.98
CA GLU A 519 -24.53 -12.95 31.33
C GLU A 519 -23.08 -13.47 31.18
N PRO A 520 -22.73 -14.66 31.74
CA PRO A 520 -21.39 -15.23 31.65
C PRO A 520 -20.81 -15.31 30.23
N ALA A 521 -21.68 -15.58 29.24
CA ALA A 521 -21.29 -15.69 27.84
C ALA A 521 -20.89 -14.36 27.19
N LYS A 522 -21.34 -13.23 27.76
CA LYS A 522 -21.02 -11.87 27.30
C LYS A 522 -19.88 -11.24 28.08
N ALA A 523 -19.32 -11.94 29.08
CA ALA A 523 -18.20 -11.43 29.85
C ALA A 523 -16.95 -11.35 28.96
N THR A 524 -16.35 -10.18 28.95
CA THR A 524 -15.25 -9.79 28.06
C THR A 524 -13.93 -9.66 28.82
N SER A 525 -13.96 -9.21 30.09
CA SER A 525 -12.77 -9.17 30.96
C SER A 525 -12.24 -10.57 31.27
N ASN A 526 -13.15 -11.54 31.45
CA ASN A 526 -12.82 -12.93 31.72
C ASN A 526 -13.86 -13.86 31.08
N LYS A 527 -13.43 -15.04 30.64
CA LYS A 527 -14.36 -16.11 30.26
C LYS A 527 -14.94 -16.79 31.50
N TRP A 528 -16.26 -16.73 31.68
CA TRP A 528 -16.94 -17.43 32.76
C TRP A 528 -17.53 -18.75 32.26
N THR A 529 -17.19 -19.86 32.91
CA THR A 529 -17.66 -21.20 32.53
C THR A 529 -18.36 -21.84 33.72
N LYS A 530 -19.63 -22.20 33.54
CA LYS A 530 -20.39 -22.95 34.54
C LYS A 530 -19.84 -24.38 34.65
N VAL A 531 -19.67 -24.87 35.88
CA VAL A 531 -19.29 -26.25 36.19
C VAL A 531 -20.42 -26.90 36.97
N GLY A 532 -21.06 -27.92 36.40
CA GLY A 532 -22.23 -28.57 36.98
C GLY A 532 -23.51 -27.72 36.93
N THR A 533 -24.59 -28.22 37.51
CA THR A 533 -25.86 -27.51 37.64
C THR A 533 -25.91 -26.78 38.97
N ILE A 534 -26.20 -25.48 38.97
CA ILE A 534 -26.30 -24.66 40.19
C ILE A 534 -27.63 -24.98 40.88
N GLU A 535 -27.60 -25.91 41.83
CA GLU A 535 -28.75 -26.42 42.59
C GLU A 535 -28.36 -26.65 44.06
N LEU A 536 -29.34 -26.74 44.95
CA LEU A 536 -29.05 -27.01 46.36
C LEU A 536 -28.34 -28.36 46.48
N ASN A 537 -27.30 -28.42 47.32
CA ASN A 537 -26.49 -29.62 47.57
C ASN A 537 -25.71 -30.16 46.35
N SER A 538 -25.54 -29.40 45.27
CA SER A 538 -24.72 -29.81 44.13
C SER A 538 -23.26 -29.37 44.25
N VAL A 539 -22.35 -30.22 43.76
CA VAL A 539 -20.93 -29.85 43.57
C VAL A 539 -20.80 -29.11 42.25
N SER A 540 -21.01 -27.80 42.29
CA SER A 540 -21.05 -26.93 41.12
C SER A 540 -20.45 -25.56 41.41
N GLY A 541 -20.41 -24.68 40.40
CA GLY A 541 -19.93 -23.32 40.55
C GLY A 541 -19.58 -22.67 39.23
N TYR A 542 -18.80 -21.60 39.29
CA TYR A 542 -18.30 -20.88 38.12
C TYR A 542 -16.78 -20.84 38.10
N ARG A 543 -16.20 -21.23 36.98
CA ARG A 543 -14.78 -21.02 36.67
C ARG A 543 -14.62 -19.69 35.96
N VAL A 544 -13.67 -18.88 36.41
CA VAL A 544 -13.32 -17.59 35.80
C VAL A 544 -11.94 -17.74 35.17
N GLY A 545 -11.92 -17.76 33.83
CA GLY A 545 -10.73 -18.18 33.07
C GLY A 545 -10.26 -19.57 33.51
N SER A 546 -8.95 -19.69 33.75
CA SER A 546 -8.34 -20.90 34.29
C SER A 546 -7.69 -20.78 35.65
N ALA A 547 -7.80 -19.60 36.26
CA ALA A 547 -7.08 -19.24 37.47
C ALA A 547 -7.99 -19.05 38.70
N LEU A 548 -9.32 -19.13 38.55
CA LEU A 548 -10.23 -18.92 39.67
C LEU A 548 -11.50 -19.76 39.55
N PHE A 549 -11.97 -20.26 40.69
CA PHE A 549 -13.23 -20.98 40.79
C PHE A 549 -14.02 -20.49 42.00
N PHE A 550 -15.30 -20.19 41.75
CA PHE A 550 -16.26 -19.81 42.76
C PHE A 550 -17.26 -20.96 42.96
N PRO A 551 -17.25 -21.63 44.13
CA PRO A 551 -18.14 -22.75 44.38
C PRO A 551 -19.59 -22.29 44.58
N ASN A 552 -20.54 -23.16 44.26
CA ASN A 552 -21.94 -23.05 44.63
C ASN A 552 -22.07 -23.11 46.15
N SER A 553 -22.04 -21.95 46.78
CA SER A 553 -22.10 -21.79 48.23
C SER A 553 -23.54 -21.76 48.74
N GLY A 554 -24.39 -20.96 48.11
CA GLY A 554 -25.66 -20.51 48.66
C GLY A 554 -25.46 -19.50 49.80
N TYR A 555 -26.57 -19.05 50.37
CA TYR A 555 -26.60 -18.20 51.58
C TYR A 555 -27.40 -18.86 52.71
N LEU A 556 -27.16 -18.40 53.94
CA LEU A 556 -27.95 -18.74 55.13
C LEU A 556 -28.75 -17.54 55.59
N PHE A 557 -30.05 -17.72 55.81
CA PHE A 557 -30.93 -16.69 56.39
C PHE A 557 -31.13 -16.88 57.92
N ASN A 558 -31.01 -18.12 58.39
CA ASN A 558 -31.04 -18.50 59.80
C ASN A 558 -30.15 -19.74 60.00
N ALA A 559 -30.07 -20.26 61.23
CA ALA A 559 -29.16 -21.33 61.64
C ALA A 559 -29.39 -22.71 60.98
N ASN A 560 -30.30 -22.83 60.00
CA ASN A 560 -30.70 -24.08 59.37
C ASN A 560 -30.42 -24.03 57.86
N TYR A 561 -29.44 -24.83 57.39
CA TYR A 561 -29.07 -25.20 56.00
C TYR A 561 -29.06 -24.08 54.93
N PRO A 562 -28.21 -24.14 53.88
CA PRO A 562 -28.26 -23.14 52.80
C PRO A 562 -29.67 -23.08 52.20
N GLN A 563 -30.28 -21.89 52.19
CA GLN A 563 -31.70 -21.73 51.82
C GLN A 563 -31.89 -21.49 50.32
N ALA A 564 -30.82 -21.18 49.58
CA ALA A 564 -30.86 -21.04 48.13
C ALA A 564 -29.60 -21.62 47.48
N ALA A 565 -29.77 -22.14 46.26
CA ALA A 565 -28.66 -22.51 45.39
C ALA A 565 -28.07 -21.26 44.75
N GLY A 566 -26.75 -21.12 44.74
CA GLY A 566 -26.09 -20.01 44.07
C GLY A 566 -24.61 -19.90 44.39
N VAL A 567 -23.86 -19.26 43.48
CA VAL A 567 -22.55 -18.71 43.86
C VAL A 567 -22.80 -17.42 44.62
N ASP A 568 -22.75 -17.48 45.94
CA ASP A 568 -22.98 -16.35 46.86
C ASP A 568 -21.67 -15.95 47.53
N LEU A 569 -21.22 -14.70 47.30
CA LEU A 569 -20.01 -14.14 47.91
C LEU A 569 -20.25 -12.73 48.45
N HIS A 570 -19.78 -12.51 49.68
CA HIS A 570 -19.78 -11.17 50.30
C HIS A 570 -18.86 -10.19 49.56
N THR A 571 -19.30 -8.93 49.53
CA THR A 571 -18.46 -7.79 49.13
C THR A 571 -18.51 -6.68 50.18
N SER A 572 -17.52 -5.79 50.13
CA SER A 572 -17.28 -4.76 51.15
C SER A 572 -18.10 -3.48 50.97
N THR A 573 -19.08 -3.41 50.05
CA THR A 573 -19.75 -2.13 49.74
C THR A 573 -21.11 -1.99 50.43
N ALA A 574 -21.30 -0.90 51.18
CA ALA A 574 -22.62 -0.45 51.66
C ALA A 574 -23.35 0.39 50.59
N SER A 575 -24.65 0.20 50.41
CA SER A 575 -25.42 0.80 49.31
C SER A 575 -26.01 2.18 49.58
N SER A 576 -25.92 2.71 50.80
CA SER A 576 -26.20 4.10 51.19
C SER A 576 -26.13 4.23 52.71
N SER A 577 -26.42 5.43 53.23
CA SER A 577 -26.68 5.74 54.64
C SER A 577 -27.73 4.86 55.34
N THR A 578 -28.42 3.97 54.62
CA THR A 578 -29.45 3.06 55.14
C THR A 578 -28.95 1.63 55.43
N GLY A 579 -27.66 1.33 55.24
CA GLY A 579 -27.06 0.06 55.68
C GLY A 579 -27.38 -1.16 54.81
N GLY A 580 -27.67 -0.99 53.52
CA GLY A 580 -27.77 -2.11 52.58
C GLY A 580 -26.40 -2.60 52.09
N HIS A 581 -26.29 -3.85 51.66
CA HIS A 581 -25.01 -4.48 51.24
C HIS A 581 -25.11 -5.13 49.88
N TRP A 582 -23.98 -5.25 49.18
CA TRP A 582 -23.91 -5.91 47.89
C TRP A 582 -23.28 -7.32 47.93
N TRP A 583 -23.70 -8.19 47.01
CA TRP A 583 -23.10 -9.53 46.83
C TRP A 583 -23.20 -10.02 45.38
N LEU A 584 -22.36 -11.01 45.07
CA LEU A 584 -22.41 -11.78 43.84
C LEU A 584 -23.43 -12.93 43.97
N VAL A 585 -24.29 -13.14 42.96
CA VAL A 585 -25.18 -14.30 42.85
C VAL A 585 -24.96 -14.98 41.50
N GLY A 586 -24.43 -16.19 41.48
CA GLY A 586 -24.42 -17.04 40.28
C GLY A 586 -25.62 -17.98 40.22
N THR A 587 -26.38 -17.95 39.14
CA THR A 587 -27.47 -18.89 38.80
C THR A 587 -27.05 -19.80 37.64
N ASN A 588 -27.93 -20.64 37.10
CA ASN A 588 -27.57 -21.49 35.96
C ASN A 588 -27.21 -20.73 34.68
N ASP A 589 -27.79 -19.55 34.46
CA ASP A 589 -27.65 -18.84 33.17
C ASP A 589 -27.09 -17.43 33.33
N LYS A 590 -27.12 -16.88 34.54
CA LYS A 590 -26.71 -15.50 34.80
C LYS A 590 -25.91 -15.39 36.08
N VAL A 591 -24.97 -14.46 36.10
CA VAL A 591 -24.36 -13.99 37.34
C VAL A 591 -24.83 -12.56 37.56
N TYR A 592 -25.34 -12.28 38.75
CA TYR A 592 -25.88 -10.98 39.12
C TYR A 592 -25.06 -10.37 40.23
N TYR A 593 -25.17 -9.05 40.32
CA TYR A 593 -24.64 -8.28 41.41
C TYR A 593 -25.79 -7.52 42.06
N LEU A 594 -26.21 -7.94 43.25
CA LEU A 594 -27.47 -7.50 43.87
C LEU A 594 -27.22 -6.67 45.12
N ASN A 595 -28.13 -5.72 45.37
CA ASN A 595 -28.20 -4.90 46.59
C ASN A 595 -29.37 -5.40 47.45
N ASN A 596 -29.14 -5.57 48.75
CA ASN A 596 -30.22 -5.77 49.73
C ASN A 596 -30.36 -4.49 50.54
N SER A 597 -31.48 -3.80 50.37
CA SER A 597 -31.94 -2.81 51.33
C SER A 597 -32.68 -3.54 52.46
N GLY A 598 -31.99 -3.82 53.58
CA GLY A 598 -32.66 -4.10 54.85
C GLY A 598 -32.68 -5.54 55.37
N ASN A 599 -31.83 -6.46 54.92
CA ASN A 599 -31.79 -7.84 55.47
C ASN A 599 -30.37 -8.28 55.88
N ASN A 600 -29.94 -7.79 57.04
CA ASN A 600 -28.60 -8.03 57.61
C ASN A 600 -28.43 -9.40 58.26
N GLY A 601 -29.48 -10.24 58.24
CA GLY A 601 -29.45 -11.64 58.72
C GLY A 601 -28.89 -12.65 57.71
N MET A 602 -28.49 -12.23 56.51
CA MET A 602 -27.95 -13.14 55.50
C MET A 602 -26.46 -13.36 55.70
N HIS A 603 -26.06 -14.63 55.88
CA HIS A 603 -24.67 -15.05 55.97
C HIS A 603 -24.21 -15.68 54.67
N ARG A 604 -22.99 -15.37 54.23
CA ARG A 604 -22.39 -15.93 53.01
C ARG A 604 -20.91 -16.24 53.22
N PRO A 605 -20.30 -17.07 52.36
CA PRO A 605 -18.86 -17.21 52.32
C PRO A 605 -18.15 -15.95 51.84
N ILE A 606 -16.87 -15.87 52.20
CA ILE A 606 -15.98 -14.77 51.82
C ILE A 606 -14.83 -15.33 51.00
N ARG A 607 -14.60 -14.69 49.85
CA ARG A 607 -13.39 -14.84 49.05
C ARG A 607 -12.62 -13.54 49.10
N CYS A 608 -11.48 -13.53 49.79
CA CYS A 608 -10.69 -12.32 49.93
C CYS A 608 -9.88 -12.01 48.66
N VAL A 609 -9.56 -10.72 48.48
CA VAL A 609 -8.62 -10.21 47.48
C VAL A 609 -7.41 -9.58 48.15
N ALA A 610 -6.32 -9.44 47.41
CA ALA A 610 -5.13 -8.76 47.90
C ALA A 610 -5.47 -7.32 48.36
N GLU A 611 -4.91 -6.92 49.51
CA GLU A 611 -5.00 -5.53 50.01
C GLU A 611 -4.43 -4.50 49.03
#